data_AF-A0A553UPK4-F1
#
_entry.id   AF-A0A553UPK4-F1
#
_cell.length_a   1.000
_cell.length_b   1.000
_cell.length_c   1.000
_cell.angle_alpha   90.00
_cell.angle_beta   90.00
_cell.angle_gamma   90.00
#
_symmetry.space_group_name_H-M   'P 1'
#
loop_
_entity.id
_entity.type
_entity.pdbx_description
1 polymer ?
#
loop_
_entity_poly.entity_id
_entity_poly.type
_entity_poly.pdbx_seq_one_letter_code
_entity_poly.pdbx_strand_id
1 'polypeptide(L)' 'MVIMTKDGDYLDQLFLSGTPPPWIVQLRCGNLRASALRTLLERCWPDMLALLLESRAVLLYADQMEALT' A
#
# COMPACT_ATOMS: atom_id res chain seq x y z
N MET A 1 -10.96 6.56 -0.69
CA MET A 1 -10.86 5.47 0.31
C MET A 1 -9.57 4.72 0.05
N VAL A 2 -8.74 4.47 1.07
CA VAL A 2 -7.49 3.70 0.94
C VAL A 2 -7.66 2.39 1.70
N ILE A 3 -7.37 1.26 1.06
CA ILE A 3 -7.34 -0.07 1.67
C ILE A 3 -5.87 -0.44 1.89
N MET A 4 -5.49 -0.70 3.14
CA MET A 4 -4.16 -1.24 3.45
C MET A 4 -4.30 -2.72 3.81
N THR A 5 -3.51 -3.58 3.15
CA THR A 5 -3.60 -5.04 3.36
C THR A 5 -2.25 -5.72 3.22
N LYS A 6 -2.04 -6.84 3.93
CA LYS A 6 -0.92 -7.76 3.66
C LYS A 6 -1.23 -8.78 2.57
N ASP A 7 -2.51 -8.94 2.25
CA ASP A 7 -3.01 -9.91 1.30
C ASP A 7 -2.74 -9.46 -0.14
N GLY A 8 -2.24 -10.36 -0.98
CA GLY A 8 -1.91 -10.10 -2.38
C GLY A 8 -3.13 -10.08 -3.30
N ASP A 9 -4.16 -10.82 -2.93
CA ASP A 9 -5.31 -11.08 -3.81
C ASP A 9 -6.10 -9.79 -4.15
N TYR A 10 -5.97 -8.75 -3.31
CA TYR A 10 -6.60 -7.45 -3.54
C TYR A 10 -5.95 -6.66 -4.69
N LEU A 11 -4.64 -6.79 -4.91
CA LEU A 11 -3.99 -6.15 -6.07
C LEU A 11 -4.50 -6.78 -7.36
N ASP A 12 -4.56 -8.12 -7.40
CA ASP A 12 -5.05 -8.84 -8.58
C ASP A 12 -6.49 -8.44 -8.90
N GLN A 13 -7.36 -8.35 -7.90
CA GLN A 13 -8.72 -7.86 -8.07
C GLN A 13 -8.80 -6.40 -8.53
N LEU A 14 -7.88 -5.53 -8.09
CA LEU A 14 -7.83 -4.13 -8.52
C LEU A 14 -7.55 -4.00 -10.01
N PHE A 15 -6.61 -4.78 -10.53
CA PHE A 15 -6.26 -4.75 -11.95
C PHE A 15 -7.32 -5.42 -12.83
N LEU A 16 -8.10 -6.36 -12.29
CA LEU A 16 -9.12 -7.11 -13.02
C LEU A 16 -10.50 -6.44 -12.99
N SER A 17 -10.86 -5.76 -11.91
CA SER A 17 -12.17 -5.12 -11.76
C SER A 17 -12.12 -3.69 -12.33
N GLY A 18 -12.65 -3.48 -13.54
CA GLY A 18 -12.74 -2.16 -14.19
C GLY A 18 -13.62 -1.12 -13.48
N THR A 19 -13.97 -1.36 -12.21
CA THR A 19 -14.68 -0.44 -11.31
C THR A 19 -13.73 0.64 -10.74
N PRO A 20 -14.25 1.83 -10.39
CA PRO A 20 -13.42 2.93 -9.90
C PRO A 20 -12.66 2.50 -8.65
N PRO A 21 -11.32 2.70 -8.60
CA PRO A 21 -10.51 1.98 -7.65
C PRO A 21 -10.62 2.57 -6.24
N PRO A 22 -10.74 1.75 -5.20
CA PRO A 22 -10.14 2.09 -3.92
C PRO A 22 -8.61 2.02 -4.09
N TRP A 23 -7.89 3.04 -3.62
CA TRP A 23 -6.43 3.02 -3.57
C TRP A 23 -5.96 1.88 -2.68
N ILE A 24 -5.02 1.04 -3.15
CA ILE A 24 -4.52 -0.10 -2.37
C ILE A 24 -3.08 0.12 -1.94
N VAL A 25 -2.81 -0.17 -0.67
CA VAL A 25 -1.45 -0.26 -0.15
C VAL A 25 -1.20 -1.69 0.31
N GLN A 26 -0.32 -2.39 -0.40
CA GLN A 26 0.09 -3.73 -0.01
C GLN A 26 1.31 -3.68 0.92
N LEU A 27 1.15 -4.19 2.13
CA LEU A 27 2.20 -4.26 3.14
C LEU A 27 3.08 -5.50 2.91
N ARG A 28 4.29 -5.29 2.41
CA ARG A 28 5.34 -6.30 2.17
C ARG A 28 6.47 -6.23 3.19
N CYS A 29 6.18 -5.78 4.41
CA CYS A 29 7.19 -5.59 5.46
C CYS A 29 7.56 -6.88 6.23
N GLY A 30 7.14 -8.07 5.79
CA GLY A 30 7.36 -9.32 6.51
C GLY A 30 6.70 -9.37 7.90
N ASN A 31 7.38 -9.98 8.87
CA ASN A 31 6.90 -10.14 10.24
C ASN A 31 7.35 -9.00 11.17
N LEU A 32 6.91 -7.77 10.88
CA LEU A 32 7.08 -6.65 11.80
C LEU A 32 6.17 -6.80 13.03
N ARG A 33 6.69 -6.41 14.19
CA ARG A 33 5.87 -6.15 15.37
C ARG A 33 4.87 -5.03 15.05
N ALA A 34 3.68 -5.09 15.65
CA ALA A 34 2.63 -4.09 15.42
C ALA A 34 3.11 -2.66 15.72
N SER A 35 3.93 -2.46 16.76
CA SER A 35 4.50 -1.16 17.10
C SER A 35 5.44 -0.63 16.01
N ALA A 36 6.31 -1.48 15.48
CA ALA A 36 7.24 -1.13 14.40
C ALA A 36 6.48 -0.83 13.09
N LEU A 37 5.43 -1.59 12.79
CA LEU A 37 4.55 -1.33 11.65
C LEU A 37 3.87 0.03 11.79
N ARG A 38 3.35 0.36 12.98
CA ARG A 38 2.72 1.66 13.23
C ARG A 38 3.69 2.82 13.03
N THR A 39 4.91 2.72 13.58
CA THR A 39 5.95 3.75 13.38
C THR A 39 6.37 3.89 11.92
N LEU A 40 6.49 2.77 11.19
CA LEU A 40 6.77 2.79 9.76
C LEU A 40 5.66 3.55 9.02
N LEU A 41 4.40 3.19 9.25
CA LEU A 41 3.24 3.80 8.60
C LEU A 41 3.15 5.29 8.90
N GLU A 42 3.29 5.71 10.16
CA GLU A 42 3.27 7.12 10.54
C GLU A 42 4.38 7.92 9.85
N ARG A 43 5.57 7.33 9.72
CA ARG A 43 6.72 7.96 9.07
C ARG A 43 6.51 8.14 7.57
N CYS A 44 6.02 7.11 6.88
CA CYS A 44 5.93 7.10 5.41
C CYS A 44 4.57 7.58 4.88
N TRP A 45 3.61 7.90 5.75
CA TRP A 45 2.25 8.27 5.35
C TRP A 45 2.19 9.45 4.36
N PRO A 46 2.92 10.57 4.55
CA PRO A 46 2.86 11.69 3.61
C PRO A 46 3.34 11.31 2.21
N ASP A 47 4.45 10.60 2.11
CA ASP A 47 5.04 10.15 0.84
C ASP A 47 4.14 9.13 0.15
N MET A 48 3.56 8.22 0.93
CA MET A 48 2.62 7.22 0.44
C MET A 48 1.37 7.87 -0.16
N LEU A 49 0.83 8.93 0.47
CA LEU A 49 -0.30 9.67 -0.09
C LEU A 49 0.05 10.34 -1.42
N ALA A 50 1.24 10.92 -1.54
CA ALA A 50 1.69 11.50 -2.80
C ALA A 50 1.77 10.43 -3.91
N LEU A 51 2.33 9.26 -3.60
CA LEU A 51 2.39 8.13 -4.55
C LEU A 51 1.01 7.63 -4.95
N LEU A 52 0.05 7.51 -4.02
CA LEU A 52 -1.31 7.07 -4.32
C LEU A 52 -2.11 8.10 -5.15
N LEU A 53 -1.72 9.37 -5.19
CA LEU A 53 -2.34 10.33 -6.11
C LEU A 53 -1.91 10.10 -7.56
N GLU A 54 -0.70 9.56 -7.76
CA GLU A 54 -0.13 9.27 -9.06
C GLU A 54 -0.36 7.82 -9.52
N SER A 55 -0.65 6.92 -8.58
CA SER A 55 -0.81 5.48 -8.83
C SER A 55 -2.11 4.91 -8.24
N ARG A 56 -2.53 3.73 -8.73
CA ARG A 56 -3.71 3.05 -8.17
C ARG A 56 -3.35 2.17 -6.97
N ALA A 57 -2.08 1.78 -6.87
CA ALA A 57 -1.58 1.01 -5.74
C ALA A 57 -0.11 1.30 -5.39
N VAL A 58 0.25 1.04 -4.14
CA VAL A 58 1.61 1.16 -3.60
C VAL A 58 1.98 -0.11 -2.84
N LEU A 59 3.17 -0.63 -3.08
CA LEU A 59 3.81 -1.67 -2.28
C LEU A 59 4.67 -1.00 -1.21
N LEU A 60 4.42 -1.31 0.06
CA LEU A 60 5.22 -0.84 1.19
C LEU A 60 6.11 -1.96 1.71
N TYR A 61 7.42 -1.82 1.55
CA TYR A 61 8.43 -2.66 2.19
C TYR A 61 8.91 -2.00 3.48
N ALA A 62 9.78 -2.67 4.24
CA ALA A 62 10.28 -2.12 5.50
C ALA A 62 11.22 -0.90 5.30
N ASP A 63 11.86 -0.85 4.15
CA ASP A 63 12.96 0.04 3.76
C ASP A 63 12.65 0.86 2.49
N GLN A 64 11.65 0.46 1.70
CA GLN A 64 11.30 1.12 0.45
C GLN A 64 9.79 1.13 0.17
N MET A 65 9.37 1.99 -0.76
CA MET A 65 8.01 2.04 -1.32
C MET A 65 8.09 1.97 -2.84
N GLU A 66 7.12 1.30 -3.46
CA GLU A 66 7.04 1.13 -4.92
C GLU A 66 5.62 1.41 -5.38
N ALA A 67 5.44 2.30 -6.36
CA ALA A 67 4.14 2.59 -6.95
C ALA A 67 3.88 1.64 -8.13
N LEU A 68 2.66 1.09 -8.18
CA LEU A 68 2.19 0.27 -9.30
C LEU A 68 1.30 1.13 -10.20
N THR A 69 1.74 1.33 -11.44
CA THR A 69 1.06 2.12 -12.47
C THR A 69 0.23 1.25 -13.40
#